data_AF-A0A0D7DYA7-F1
#
_entry.id   AF-A0A0D7DYA7-F1
#
_cell.length_a   1.000
_cell.length_b   1.000
_cell.length_c   1.000
_cell.angle_alpha   90.00
_cell.angle_beta   90.00
_cell.angle_gamma   90.00
#
_symmetry.space_group_name_H-M   'P 1'
#
loop_
_entity.id
_entity.type
_entity.pdbx_description
1 polymer ?
#
loop_
_entity_poly.entity_id
_entity_poly.type
_entity_poly.pdbx_seq_one_letter_code
_entity_poly.pdbx_strand_id
1 'polypeptide(L)'
;MTSHYSPSAYQPARIPDQPAAVKRSWLFRFGSSRLPWGHTEDIVPHSMLSHTSPAGLRDVERYEHALETGEEQREAYELLDYHQIINHERYRHASLSKRSLFWFYLWGGGRFVFWAFLLLLPFPLLMEAYESKSGFFSAFFHAAIDSAPVFLAPPLACWAIGSLVVHKLPNWVIRPSKGPLWEFNRRTGMVTIFDYDNMG
;
A
#
# COMPACT_ATOMS: atom_id res chain seq x y z
N MET A 1 31.12 30.53 4.07
CA MET A 1 30.54 29.20 4.35
C MET A 1 29.15 29.17 3.74
N THR A 2 28.93 28.39 2.69
CA THR A 2 27.59 28.19 2.11
C THR A 2 26.82 27.24 3.02
N SER A 3 25.63 27.66 3.47
CA SER A 3 24.77 26.82 4.31
C SER A 3 24.39 25.54 3.55
N HIS A 4 24.58 24.36 4.17
CA HIS A 4 24.22 23.06 3.59
C HIS A 4 22.70 22.93 3.36
N TYR A 5 21.90 23.69 4.13
CA TYR A 5 20.45 23.80 3.99
C TYR A 5 20.07 25.19 3.46
N SER A 6 19.08 25.24 2.57
CA SER A 6 18.50 26.49 2.07
C SER A 6 17.91 27.30 3.21
N PRO A 7 17.89 28.65 3.13
CA PRO A 7 17.18 29.50 4.09
C PRO A 7 15.69 29.18 4.26
N SER A 8 15.07 28.51 3.28
CA SER A 8 13.68 28.04 3.29
C SER A 8 13.48 26.64 3.90
N ALA A 9 14.56 25.94 4.26
CA ALA A 9 14.49 24.63 4.90
C ALA A 9 13.99 24.73 6.35
N TYR A 10 13.48 23.61 6.87
CA TYR A 10 13.20 23.50 8.30
C TYR A 10 14.48 23.70 9.11
N GLN A 11 14.45 24.64 10.05
CA GLN A 11 15.55 24.85 11.00
C GLN A 11 14.96 25.08 12.40
N PRO A 12 15.35 24.30 13.43
CA PRO A 12 14.83 24.47 14.78
C PRO A 12 15.07 25.88 15.36
N ALA A 13 16.15 26.55 14.94
CA ALA A 13 16.46 27.92 15.37
C ALA A 13 15.64 28.99 14.64
N ARG A 14 14.88 28.63 13.59
CA ARG A 14 14.19 29.57 12.69
C ARG A 14 12.79 29.05 12.35
N ILE A 15 12.02 28.78 13.39
CA ILE A 15 10.63 28.33 13.25
C ILE A 15 9.76 29.57 13.04
N PRO A 16 9.06 29.72 11.90
CA PRO A 16 8.14 30.83 11.71
C PRO A 16 6.95 30.72 12.67
N ASP A 17 6.55 31.83 13.26
CA ASP A 17 5.32 31.91 14.05
C ASP A 17 4.13 31.54 13.16
N GLN A 18 3.48 30.42 13.46
CA GLN A 18 2.29 29.98 12.75
C GLN A 18 1.03 30.25 13.59
N PRO A 19 -0.05 30.77 12.98
CA PRO A 19 -1.31 30.91 13.67
C PRO A 19 -1.86 29.52 14.05
N ALA A 20 -2.55 29.44 15.19
CA ALA A 20 -3.18 28.22 15.66
C ALA A 20 -4.08 27.61 14.57
N ALA A 21 -4.09 26.28 14.49
CA ALA A 21 -4.93 25.57 13.53
C ALA A 21 -6.41 25.90 13.77
N VAL A 22 -7.07 26.46 12.74
CA VAL A 22 -8.49 26.79 12.82
C VAL A 22 -9.29 25.49 12.95
N LYS A 23 -10.13 25.42 13.98
CA LYS A 23 -10.98 24.26 14.27
C LYS A 23 -11.96 24.04 13.11
N ARG A 24 -11.73 23.01 12.30
CA ARG A 24 -12.62 22.65 11.18
C ARG A 24 -13.83 21.86 11.66
N SER A 25 -14.88 21.87 10.85
CA SER A 25 -16.11 21.09 11.10
C SER A 25 -15.81 19.59 11.19
N TRP A 26 -16.70 18.85 11.85
CA TRP A 26 -16.54 17.41 12.11
C TRP A 26 -16.16 16.60 10.86
N LEU A 27 -16.79 16.88 9.72
CA LEU A 27 -16.56 16.19 8.45
C LEU A 27 -15.13 16.38 7.89
N PHE A 28 -14.46 17.48 8.23
CA PHE A 28 -13.12 17.80 7.75
C PHE A 28 -12.03 17.64 8.81
N ARG A 29 -12.36 17.07 9.99
CA ARG A 29 -11.36 16.82 11.05
C ARG A 29 -10.22 15.90 10.60
N PHE A 30 -10.48 14.99 9.67
CA PHE A 30 -9.49 14.05 9.15
C PHE A 30 -8.74 14.57 7.90
N GLY A 31 -9.23 15.65 7.29
CA GLY A 31 -8.62 16.27 6.11
C GLY A 31 -7.78 17.46 6.51
N SER A 32 -6.45 17.28 6.56
CA SER A 32 -5.46 18.35 6.79
C SER A 32 -5.58 19.07 8.15
N SER A 33 -5.14 18.42 9.23
CA SER A 33 -4.72 19.16 10.42
C SER A 33 -3.39 19.86 10.10
N ARG A 34 -3.31 21.17 10.33
CA ARG A 34 -2.02 21.88 10.22
C ARG A 34 -1.17 21.40 11.39
N LEU A 35 -0.12 20.63 11.09
CA LEU A 35 0.81 20.16 12.11
C LEU A 35 1.43 21.38 12.82
N PRO A 36 1.47 21.41 14.16
CA PRO A 36 2.08 22.50 14.88
C PRO A 36 3.57 22.56 14.53
N TRP A 37 3.97 23.56 13.76
CA TRP A 37 5.38 23.89 13.59
C TRP A 37 5.87 24.58 14.86
N GLY A 38 6.96 24.10 15.45
CA GLY A 38 7.63 24.77 16.56
C GLY A 38 7.59 24.12 17.94
N HIS A 39 6.69 23.15 18.13
CA HIS A 39 6.62 22.31 19.33
C HIS A 39 6.85 20.83 18.96
N THR A 40 7.87 20.59 18.12
CA THR A 40 8.29 19.22 17.81
C THR A 40 9.19 18.74 18.93
N GLU A 41 8.73 17.77 19.70
CA GLU A 41 9.61 16.99 20.58
C GLU A 41 10.44 16.03 19.72
N ASP A 42 11.67 15.73 20.16
CA ASP A 42 12.50 14.68 19.57
C ASP A 42 11.90 13.31 19.94
N ILE A 43 10.82 12.96 19.24
CA ILE A 43 10.14 11.68 19.43
C ILE A 43 10.68 10.72 18.37
N VAL A 44 11.24 9.61 18.83
CA VAL A 44 11.54 8.47 17.95
C VAL A 44 10.23 8.06 17.28
N PRO A 45 10.19 7.89 15.94
CA PRO A 45 8.97 7.47 15.27
C PRO A 45 8.38 6.27 15.99
N HIS A 46 7.10 6.32 16.35
CA HIS A 46 6.45 5.19 17.03
C HIS A 46 6.68 3.89 16.26
N SER A 47 6.78 3.96 14.93
CA SER A 47 7.10 2.82 14.07
C SER A 47 8.42 2.13 14.41
N MET A 48 9.47 2.88 14.79
CA MET A 48 10.73 2.29 15.26
C MET A 48 10.55 1.56 16.59
N LEU A 49 9.68 2.03 17.48
CA LEU A 49 9.43 1.39 18.76
C LEU A 49 8.49 0.17 18.62
N SER A 50 7.55 0.20 17.68
CA SER A 50 6.53 -0.84 17.53
C SER A 50 6.86 -1.92 16.50
N HIS A 51 7.61 -1.61 15.45
CA HIS A 51 7.91 -2.55 14.35
C HIS A 51 9.31 -3.14 14.40
N THR A 52 10.23 -2.54 15.16
CA THR A 52 11.63 -2.98 15.20
C THR A 52 11.90 -3.84 16.44
N SER A 53 11.43 -5.08 16.43
CA SER A 53 11.75 -6.03 17.51
C SER A 53 13.24 -6.42 17.49
N PRO A 54 13.88 -6.67 18.65
CA PRO A 54 15.26 -7.16 18.68
C PRO A 54 15.47 -8.47 17.90
N ALA A 55 14.44 -9.32 17.82
CA ALA A 55 14.50 -10.54 17.02
C ALA A 55 14.56 -10.22 15.52
N GLY A 56 13.72 -9.32 15.03
CA GLY A 56 13.73 -8.91 13.63
C GLY A 56 15.05 -8.24 13.21
N LEU A 57 15.68 -7.45 14.10
CA LEU A 57 17.02 -6.89 13.85
C LEU A 57 18.07 -7.99 13.66
N ARG A 58 18.05 -9.03 14.52
CA ARG A 58 18.97 -10.17 14.39
C ARG A 58 18.73 -11.00 13.14
N ASP A 59 17.49 -11.05 12.64
CA ASP A 59 17.18 -11.73 11.39
C ASP A 59 17.77 -10.98 10.19
N VAL A 60 17.68 -9.64 10.20
CA VAL A 60 18.32 -8.78 9.19
C VAL A 60 19.84 -8.91 9.24
N GLU A 61 20.45 -8.84 10.43
CA GLU A 61 21.91 -9.00 10.60
C GLU A 61 22.40 -10.37 10.07
N ARG A 62 21.65 -11.45 10.34
CA ARG A 62 21.98 -12.78 9.83
C ARG A 62 21.88 -12.86 8.32
N TYR A 63 20.83 -12.28 7.74
CA TYR A 63 20.64 -12.20 6.30
C TYR A 63 21.76 -11.40 5.63
N GLU A 64 22.13 -10.24 6.18
CA GLU A 64 23.24 -9.43 5.67
C GLU A 64 24.57 -10.18 5.74
N HIS A 65 24.85 -10.86 6.84
CA HIS A 65 26.04 -11.70 6.98
C HIS A 65 26.06 -12.85 5.95
N ALA A 66 24.92 -13.51 5.71
CA ALA A 66 24.80 -14.60 4.72
C ALA A 66 25.03 -14.09 3.28
N LEU A 67 24.62 -12.86 2.99
CA LEU A 67 24.92 -12.21 1.71
C LEU A 67 26.41 -11.88 1.55
N GLU A 68 27.07 -11.42 2.63
CA GLU A 68 28.49 -11.09 2.62
C GLU A 68 29.38 -12.34 2.48
N THR A 69 29.00 -13.44 3.13
CA THR A 69 29.69 -14.74 3.02
C THR A 69 29.40 -15.45 1.70
N GLY A 70 28.39 -14.99 0.94
CA GLY A 70 27.94 -15.59 -0.30
C GLY A 70 27.13 -16.89 -0.13
N GLU A 71 26.66 -17.17 1.10
CA GLU A 71 25.75 -18.27 1.40
C GLU A 71 24.37 -18.04 0.77
N GLU A 72 23.94 -16.78 0.72
CA GLU A 72 22.70 -16.36 0.06
C GLU A 72 22.96 -15.34 -1.06
N GLN A 73 22.04 -15.30 -2.01
CA GLN A 73 22.04 -14.30 -3.08
C GLN A 73 20.80 -13.43 -2.96
N ARG A 74 20.96 -12.12 -3.16
CA ARG A 74 19.84 -11.18 -3.19
C ARG A 74 18.85 -11.56 -4.27
N GLU A 75 17.56 -11.40 -3.98
CA GLU A 75 16.55 -11.64 -4.98
C GLU A 75 16.63 -10.58 -6.10
N ALA A 76 16.33 -10.98 -7.33
CA ALA A 76 16.49 -10.07 -8.49
C ALA A 76 15.63 -8.80 -8.35
N TYR A 77 14.49 -8.88 -7.66
CA TYR A 77 13.66 -7.70 -7.40
C TYR A 77 14.29 -6.72 -6.40
N GLU A 78 15.19 -7.15 -5.50
CA GLU A 78 15.84 -6.28 -4.51
C GLU A 78 16.92 -5.41 -5.14
N LEU A 79 17.47 -5.87 -6.26
CA LEU A 79 18.46 -5.16 -7.04
C LEU A 79 17.83 -4.07 -7.95
N LEU A 80 16.51 -4.05 -8.07
CA LEU A 80 15.79 -3.06 -8.88
C LEU A 80 15.73 -1.71 -8.16
N ASP A 81 15.94 -0.62 -8.90
CA ASP A 81 15.73 0.73 -8.38
C ASP A 81 14.23 1.07 -8.37
N TYR A 82 13.62 1.09 -7.18
CA TYR A 82 12.22 1.48 -6.98
C TYR A 82 11.99 2.98 -7.04
N HIS A 83 13.05 3.78 -7.19
CA HIS A 83 13.01 5.24 -7.17
C HIS A 83 12.45 5.83 -5.86
N GLN A 84 12.16 5.00 -4.86
CA GLN A 84 11.70 5.42 -3.56
C GLN A 84 12.92 5.70 -2.68
N ILE A 85 12.97 6.89 -2.09
CA ILE A 85 14.07 7.30 -1.21
C ILE A 85 13.46 7.89 0.04
N ILE A 86 13.78 7.31 1.19
CA ILE A 86 13.42 7.85 2.49
C ILE A 86 14.71 8.03 3.25
N ASN A 87 15.21 9.25 3.27
CA ASN A 87 16.38 9.60 4.07
C ASN A 87 16.12 10.91 4.83
N HIS A 88 17.10 11.34 5.63
CA HIS A 88 16.96 12.55 6.43
C HIS A 88 16.92 13.84 5.60
N GLU A 89 17.19 13.80 4.29
CA GLU A 89 17.34 14.98 3.42
C GLU A 89 16.25 15.10 2.36
N ARG A 90 15.69 13.97 1.93
CA ARG A 90 14.70 13.85 0.87
C ARG A 90 13.75 12.71 1.18
N TYR A 91 12.48 12.98 0.94
CA TYR A 91 11.43 11.97 0.94
C TYR A 91 10.87 11.91 -0.47
N ARG A 92 11.12 10.82 -1.17
CA ARG A 92 10.75 10.60 -2.55
C ARG A 92 9.82 9.40 -2.62
N HIS A 93 8.62 9.62 -3.13
CA HIS A 93 7.63 8.59 -3.33
C HIS A 93 7.59 8.17 -4.79
N ALA A 94 7.60 6.87 -5.02
CA ALA A 94 7.38 6.25 -6.32
C ALA A 94 6.28 5.18 -6.17
N SER A 95 5.39 5.08 -7.14
CA SER A 95 4.42 3.99 -7.17
C SER A 95 5.06 2.72 -7.73
N LEU A 96 4.39 1.58 -7.58
CA LEU A 96 4.71 0.39 -8.36
C LEU A 96 4.31 0.58 -9.83
N SER A 97 4.86 -0.27 -10.72
CA SER A 97 4.43 -0.30 -12.11
C SER A 97 2.94 -0.65 -12.24
N LYS A 98 2.27 -0.19 -13.31
CA LYS A 98 0.86 -0.54 -13.59
C LYS A 98 0.64 -2.05 -13.67
N ARG A 99 1.64 -2.78 -14.19
CA ARG A 99 1.63 -4.24 -14.27
C ARG A 99 1.67 -4.89 -12.88
N SER A 100 2.55 -4.41 -12.00
CA SER A 100 2.61 -4.89 -10.62
C SER A 100 1.27 -4.63 -9.92
N LEU A 101 0.73 -3.41 -10.07
CA LEU A 101 -0.58 -3.05 -9.53
C LEU A 101 -1.69 -3.95 -10.07
N PHE A 102 -1.71 -4.26 -11.38
CA PHE A 102 -2.68 -5.18 -11.97
C PHE A 102 -2.69 -6.55 -11.28
N TRP A 103 -1.52 -7.16 -11.05
CA TRP A 103 -1.44 -8.46 -10.39
C TRP A 103 -1.84 -8.40 -8.91
N PHE A 104 -1.48 -7.32 -8.21
CA PHE A 104 -1.94 -7.09 -6.84
C PHE A 104 -3.46 -6.88 -6.78
N TYR A 105 -4.07 -6.20 -7.75
CA TYR A 105 -5.52 -6.08 -7.86
C TYR A 105 -6.19 -7.42 -8.20
N LEU A 106 -5.59 -8.23 -9.06
CA LEU A 106 -6.12 -9.55 -9.38
C LEU A 106 -6.11 -10.47 -8.14
N TRP A 107 -5.03 -10.44 -7.37
CA TRP A 107 -4.88 -11.20 -6.13
C TRP A 107 -5.77 -10.69 -5.01
N GLY A 108 -5.62 -9.42 -4.61
CA GLY A 108 -6.33 -8.82 -3.49
C GLY A 108 -7.78 -8.47 -3.82
N GLY A 109 -8.03 -7.92 -5.01
CA GLY A 109 -9.37 -7.59 -5.49
C GLY A 109 -10.20 -8.83 -5.76
N GLY A 110 -9.63 -9.88 -6.36
CA GLY A 110 -10.32 -11.17 -6.52
C GLY A 110 -10.77 -11.74 -5.18
N ARG A 111 -9.88 -11.75 -4.19
CA ARG A 111 -10.22 -12.16 -2.81
C ARG A 111 -11.34 -11.31 -2.21
N PHE A 112 -11.24 -9.99 -2.31
CA PHE A 112 -12.24 -9.08 -1.76
C PHE A 112 -13.62 -9.31 -2.40
N VAL A 113 -13.68 -9.37 -3.73
CA VAL A 113 -14.93 -9.59 -4.47
C VAL A 113 -15.53 -10.96 -4.16
N PHE A 114 -14.70 -12.00 -4.01
CA PHE A 114 -15.16 -13.33 -3.60
C PHE A 114 -15.90 -13.29 -2.25
N TRP A 115 -15.29 -12.66 -1.23
CA TRP A 115 -15.92 -12.54 0.09
C TRP A 115 -17.15 -11.64 0.08
N ALA A 116 -17.13 -10.57 -0.71
CA ALA A 116 -18.29 -9.69 -0.87
C ALA A 116 -19.47 -10.45 -1.49
N PHE A 117 -19.25 -11.21 -2.57
CA PHE A 117 -20.31 -12.04 -3.15
C PHE A 117 -20.72 -13.17 -2.23
N LEU A 118 -19.80 -13.85 -1.54
CA LEU A 118 -20.16 -14.88 -0.58
C LEU A 118 -21.11 -14.35 0.52
N LEU A 119 -20.91 -13.10 0.96
CA LEU A 119 -21.77 -12.44 1.94
C LEU A 119 -23.12 -12.01 1.35
N LEU A 120 -23.14 -11.50 0.11
CA LEU A 120 -24.33 -10.90 -0.50
C LEU A 120 -25.22 -11.91 -1.25
N LEU A 121 -24.65 -12.96 -1.82
CA LEU A 121 -25.35 -13.99 -2.61
C LEU A 121 -26.48 -14.71 -1.85
N PRO A 122 -26.40 -14.99 -0.54
CA PRO A 122 -27.48 -15.65 0.17
C PRO A 122 -28.79 -14.85 0.16
N PHE A 123 -28.74 -13.52 0.12
CA PHE A 123 -29.94 -12.68 0.17
C PHE A 123 -30.92 -12.92 -1.00
N PRO A 124 -30.52 -12.79 -2.28
CA PRO A 124 -31.40 -13.10 -3.40
C PRO A 124 -31.84 -14.56 -3.43
N LEU A 125 -30.98 -15.49 -3.00
CA LEU A 125 -31.31 -16.93 -2.93
C LEU A 125 -32.40 -17.23 -1.90
N LEU A 126 -32.39 -16.54 -0.76
CA LEU A 126 -33.42 -16.66 0.26
C LEU A 126 -34.76 -16.08 -0.23
N MET A 127 -34.73 -14.99 -0.99
CA MET A 127 -35.94 -14.41 -1.59
C MET A 127 -36.57 -15.36 -2.62
N GLU A 128 -35.76 -15.95 -3.50
CA GLU A 128 -36.22 -16.93 -4.48
C GLU A 128 -36.79 -18.19 -3.80
N ALA A 129 -36.14 -18.66 -2.72
CA ALA A 129 -36.62 -19.80 -1.94
C ALA A 129 -37.93 -19.52 -1.20
N TYR A 130 -38.16 -18.28 -0.75
CA TYR A 130 -39.39 -17.87 -0.06
C TYR A 130 -40.60 -17.83 -1.00
N GLU A 131 -40.41 -17.40 -2.25
CA GLU A 131 -41.49 -17.32 -3.24
C GLU A 131 -41.81 -18.67 -3.91
N SER A 132 -40.95 -19.68 -3.70
CA SER A 132 -41.08 -20.97 -4.36
C SER A 132 -42.26 -21.81 -3.86
N LYS A 133 -42.97 -22.41 -4.81
CA LYS A 133 -44.06 -23.38 -4.55
C LYS A 133 -43.56 -24.82 -4.41
N SER A 134 -42.32 -25.12 -4.80
CA SER A 134 -41.75 -26.49 -4.81
C SER A 134 -41.06 -26.89 -3.51
N GLY A 135 -41.13 -26.03 -2.48
CA GLY A 135 -40.48 -26.18 -1.19
C GLY A 135 -39.26 -25.27 -1.04
N PHE A 136 -39.06 -24.75 0.17
CA PHE A 136 -38.00 -23.78 0.46
C PHE A 136 -36.60 -24.34 0.18
N PHE A 137 -36.26 -25.49 0.77
CA PHE A 137 -34.91 -26.05 0.67
C PHE A 137 -34.56 -26.51 -0.75
N SER A 138 -35.51 -27.11 -1.48
CA SER A 138 -35.29 -27.56 -2.85
C SER A 138 -35.00 -26.38 -3.78
N ALA A 139 -35.80 -25.31 -3.68
CA ALA A 139 -35.61 -24.09 -4.45
C ALA A 139 -34.29 -23.40 -4.09
N PHE A 140 -33.97 -23.29 -2.80
CA PHE A 140 -32.72 -22.69 -2.34
C PHE A 140 -31.48 -23.42 -2.90
N PHE A 141 -31.40 -24.74 -2.77
CA PHE A 141 -30.24 -25.49 -3.25
C PHE A 141 -30.15 -25.50 -4.77
N HIS A 142 -31.28 -25.57 -5.49
CA HIS A 142 -31.27 -25.48 -6.95
C HIS A 142 -30.73 -24.12 -7.41
N ALA A 143 -31.27 -23.03 -6.86
CA ALA A 143 -30.81 -21.68 -7.18
C ALA A 143 -29.34 -21.46 -6.78
N ALA A 144 -28.91 -21.99 -5.64
CA ALA A 144 -27.52 -21.90 -5.19
C ALA A 144 -26.56 -22.65 -6.14
N ILE A 145 -26.91 -23.87 -6.57
CA ILE A 145 -26.07 -24.66 -7.49
C ILE A 145 -25.95 -23.97 -8.85
N ASP A 146 -27.02 -23.34 -9.34
CA ASP A 146 -27.01 -22.65 -10.63
C ASP A 146 -26.26 -21.30 -10.58
N SER A 147 -26.50 -20.50 -9.53
CA SER A 147 -25.96 -19.14 -9.44
C SER A 147 -24.55 -19.07 -8.83
N ALA A 148 -24.23 -19.89 -7.82
CA ALA A 148 -22.96 -19.79 -7.11
C ALA A 148 -21.75 -19.93 -8.04
N PRO A 149 -21.71 -20.86 -9.02
CA PRO A 149 -20.60 -20.94 -9.97
C PRO A 149 -20.43 -19.66 -10.79
N VAL A 150 -21.54 -19.05 -11.23
CA VAL A 150 -21.51 -17.84 -12.07
C VAL A 150 -20.92 -16.65 -11.31
N PHE A 151 -21.26 -16.48 -10.02
CA PHE A 151 -20.82 -15.34 -9.23
C PHE A 151 -19.51 -15.58 -8.45
N LEU A 152 -19.27 -16.79 -7.96
CA LEU A 152 -18.12 -17.11 -7.12
C LEU A 152 -16.92 -17.65 -7.92
N ALA A 153 -17.12 -18.35 -9.04
CA ALA A 153 -16.01 -18.93 -9.78
C ALA A 153 -15.09 -17.88 -10.44
N PRO A 154 -15.59 -16.80 -11.08
CA PRO A 154 -14.72 -15.77 -11.64
C PRO A 154 -13.80 -15.08 -10.61
N PRO A 155 -14.29 -14.55 -9.47
CA PRO A 155 -13.40 -13.93 -8.48
C PRO A 155 -12.48 -14.95 -7.80
N LEU A 156 -12.92 -16.20 -7.62
CA LEU A 156 -12.06 -17.27 -7.12
C LEU A 156 -10.92 -17.58 -8.09
N ALA A 157 -11.21 -17.64 -9.40
CA ALA A 157 -10.20 -17.84 -10.44
C ALA A 157 -9.21 -16.66 -10.47
N CYS A 158 -9.70 -15.41 -10.42
CA CYS A 158 -8.84 -14.23 -10.30
C CYS A 158 -7.93 -14.30 -9.06
N TRP A 159 -8.49 -14.63 -7.90
CA TRP A 159 -7.73 -14.76 -6.67
C TRP A 159 -6.66 -15.86 -6.77
N ALA A 160 -7.03 -17.04 -7.29
CA ALA A 160 -6.11 -18.16 -7.46
C ALA A 160 -4.97 -17.84 -8.43
N ILE A 161 -5.29 -17.29 -9.61
CA ILE A 161 -4.29 -16.91 -10.63
C ILE A 161 -3.39 -15.79 -10.09
N GLY A 162 -3.97 -14.76 -9.47
CA GLY A 162 -3.22 -13.66 -8.86
C GLY A 162 -2.28 -14.17 -7.76
N SER A 163 -2.76 -15.07 -6.89
CA SER A 163 -1.97 -15.68 -5.82
C SER A 163 -0.80 -16.48 -6.37
N LEU A 164 -1.04 -17.31 -7.38
CA LEU A 164 0.00 -18.11 -8.02
C LEU A 164 1.09 -17.22 -8.61
N VAL A 165 0.70 -16.18 -9.35
CA VAL A 165 1.64 -15.29 -10.02
C VAL A 165 2.43 -14.44 -9.02
N VAL A 166 1.78 -13.87 -8.01
CA VAL A 166 2.45 -13.05 -6.98
C VAL A 166 3.43 -13.87 -6.14
N HIS A 167 3.08 -15.09 -5.74
CA HIS A 167 3.92 -15.90 -4.86
C HIS A 167 4.97 -16.75 -5.59
N LYS A 168 4.72 -17.18 -6.83
CA LYS A 168 5.67 -18.03 -7.58
C LYS A 168 6.56 -17.26 -8.54
N LEU A 169 6.17 -16.05 -8.95
CA LEU A 169 6.92 -15.24 -9.91
C LEU A 169 7.13 -13.80 -9.39
N PRO A 170 7.67 -13.60 -8.17
CA PRO A 170 7.83 -12.26 -7.58
C PRO A 170 8.70 -11.35 -8.46
N ASN A 171 9.80 -11.86 -9.00
CA ASN A 171 10.70 -11.13 -9.91
C ASN A 171 10.00 -10.64 -11.21
N TRP A 172 8.93 -11.31 -11.63
CA TRP A 172 8.16 -10.92 -12.81
C TRP A 172 7.06 -9.92 -12.47
N VAL A 173 6.46 -10.05 -11.30
CA VAL A 173 5.36 -9.19 -10.84
C VAL A 173 5.88 -7.86 -10.32
N ILE A 174 6.89 -7.89 -9.45
CA ILE A 174 7.42 -6.72 -8.77
C ILE A 174 8.33 -5.98 -9.75
N ARG A 175 7.86 -4.84 -10.23
CA ARG A 175 8.61 -3.95 -11.12
C ARG A 175 8.47 -2.50 -10.66
N PRO A 176 9.57 -1.74 -10.68
CA PRO A 176 9.52 -0.32 -10.39
C PRO A 176 8.67 0.42 -11.43
N SER A 177 8.10 1.54 -11.04
CA SER A 177 7.51 2.49 -11.99
C SER A 177 8.61 3.19 -12.82
N LYS A 178 8.19 3.97 -13.82
CA LYS A 178 9.12 4.74 -14.67
C LYS A 178 9.94 5.78 -13.90
N GLY A 179 9.47 6.20 -12.72
CA GLY A 179 10.14 7.20 -11.91
C GLY A 179 9.29 7.63 -10.69
N PRO A 180 9.85 8.49 -9.83
CA PRO A 180 9.14 9.00 -8.66
C PRO A 180 7.97 9.90 -9.04
N LEU A 181 6.86 9.85 -8.31
CA LEU A 181 5.71 10.73 -8.51
C LEU A 181 5.96 12.13 -7.93
N TRP A 182 6.57 12.17 -6.75
CA TRP A 182 6.91 13.41 -6.08
C TRP A 182 8.11 13.24 -5.16
N GLU A 183 8.81 14.33 -4.91
CA GLU A 183 9.91 14.42 -3.96
C GLU A 183 9.75 15.65 -3.08
N PHE A 184 9.85 15.47 -1.78
CA PHE A 184 10.05 16.54 -0.82
C PHE A 184 11.52 16.62 -0.45
N ASN A 185 12.16 17.75 -0.74
CA ASN A 185 13.55 17.99 -0.41
C ASN A 185 13.63 18.84 0.87
N ARG A 186 14.07 18.23 1.98
CA ARG A 186 14.25 18.90 3.27
C ARG A 186 15.42 19.88 3.27
N ARG A 187 16.40 19.72 2.37
CA ARG A 187 17.49 20.71 2.20
C ARG A 187 16.98 22.01 1.63
N THR A 188 16.00 21.99 0.74
CA THR A 188 15.46 23.21 0.12
C THR A 188 14.10 23.63 0.66
N GLY A 189 13.38 22.74 1.32
CA GLY A 189 11.98 22.94 1.69
C GLY A 189 11.00 22.86 0.51
N MET A 190 11.46 22.44 -0.68
CA MET A 190 10.63 22.40 -1.89
C MET A 190 10.01 21.01 -2.11
N VAL A 191 8.82 20.98 -2.70
CA VAL A 191 8.16 19.77 -3.22
C VAL A 191 8.24 19.81 -4.75
N THR A 192 8.85 18.79 -5.33
CA THR A 192 8.91 18.58 -6.77
C THR A 192 7.90 17.51 -7.15
N ILE A 193 7.02 17.83 -8.10
CA ILE A 193 6.10 16.87 -8.71
C ILE A 193 6.69 16.50 -10.06
N PHE A 194 6.80 15.21 -10.33
CA PHE A 194 7.27 14.72 -11.61
C PHE A 194 6.06 14.33 -12.45
N ASP A 195 5.92 15.01 -13.58
CA ASP A 195 4.94 14.62 -14.58
C ASP A 195 5.65 13.81 -15.68
N TYR A 196 5.13 12.63 -15.97
CA TYR A 196 5.67 11.78 -17.02
C TYR A 196 4.65 11.75 -18.15
N ASP A 197 4.96 12.44 -19.24
CA ASP A 197 4.21 12.30 -20.48
C ASP A 197 4.26 10.82 -20.92
N ASN A 198 3.08 10.29 -21.20
CA ASN A 198 2.79 8.95 -21.70
C ASN A 198 2.76 7.82 -20.66
N MET A 199 1.50 7.55 -20.30
CA MET A 199 0.94 6.26 -19.90
C MET A 199 1.77 5.09 -20.46
N GLY A 200 2.37 4.30 -19.55
CA GLY A 200 2.66 2.90 -19.86
C GLY A 200 1.37 2.11 -20.02
#